data_AF-B7PJ64-F1
#
_entry.id   AF-B7PJ64-F1
#
_cell.length_a   1.000
_cell.length_b   1.000
_cell.length_c   1.000
_cell.angle_alpha   90.00
_cell.angle_beta   90.00
_cell.angle_gamma   90.00
#
_symmetry.space_group_name_H-M   'P 1'
#
loop_
_entity.id
_entity.type
_entity.pdbx_description
1 polymer ?
#
loop_
_entity_poly.entity_id
_entity_poly.type
_entity_poly.pdbx_seq_one_letter_code
_entity_poly.pdbx_strand_id
1 'polypeptide(L)'
;MSWILRSAIQRLTTESPIQMSKRFWERRSYLRRYGYENPLMEPGLLPRLPKLKRKLKSQPVYAPKDAWCERRALFGQNDYIDILGSGALKPIHIMQNVPQWLRGFQGNEYQMLLRRRRVNQEWKETRPTRYRNMAKRIRYLYKVLNHNTKS
;
A
#
# COMPACT_ATOMS: atom_id res chain seq x y z
N MET A 1 20.76 -50.70 -76.08
CA MET A 1 20.79 -50.89 -74.61
C MET A 1 19.91 -49.85 -73.90
N SER A 2 18.57 -49.95 -73.96
CA SER A 2 17.67 -49.03 -73.21
C SER A 2 16.27 -49.63 -73.03
N TRP A 3 16.18 -50.91 -72.69
CA TRP A 3 14.90 -51.57 -72.38
C TRP A 3 14.89 -52.10 -70.94
N ILE A 4 16.03 -52.58 -70.45
CA ILE A 4 16.19 -53.06 -69.07
C ILE A 4 16.12 -51.90 -68.05
N LEU A 5 16.68 -50.74 -68.38
CA LEU A 5 16.63 -49.56 -67.49
C LEU A 5 15.21 -48.97 -67.38
N ARG A 6 14.42 -49.00 -68.46
CA ARG A 6 13.05 -48.45 -68.47
C ARG A 6 12.07 -49.32 -67.67
N SER A 7 12.22 -50.65 -67.70
CA SER A 7 11.38 -51.56 -66.93
C SER A 7 11.64 -51.52 -65.41
N ALA A 8 12.89 -51.28 -65.00
CA ALA A 8 13.24 -51.09 -63.60
C ALA A 8 12.63 -49.81 -63.02
N ILE A 9 12.71 -48.70 -63.76
CA ILE A 9 12.13 -47.41 -63.33
C ILE A 9 10.60 -47.51 -63.23
N GLN A 10 9.94 -48.18 -64.19
CA GLN A 10 8.48 -48.29 -64.22
C GLN A 10 7.91 -49.16 -63.08
N ARG A 11 8.67 -50.14 -62.56
CA ARG A 11 8.30 -50.92 -61.36
C ARG A 11 8.48 -50.14 -60.04
N LEU A 12 9.39 -49.17 -60.02
CA LEU A 12 9.57 -48.29 -58.86
C LEU A 12 8.49 -47.20 -58.77
N THR A 13 7.84 -46.87 -59.88
CA THR A 13 6.79 -45.83 -59.96
C THR A 13 5.36 -46.39 -59.97
N THR A 14 5.17 -47.71 -60.02
CA THR A 14 3.82 -48.30 -59.90
C THR A 14 3.36 -48.21 -58.46
N GLU A 15 2.52 -47.22 -58.15
CA GLU A 15 1.80 -47.19 -56.89
C GLU A 15 1.03 -48.50 -56.72
N SER A 16 1.27 -49.20 -55.61
CA SER A 16 0.57 -50.44 -55.32
C SER A 16 -0.93 -50.13 -55.12
N PRO A 17 -1.84 -51.02 -55.57
CA PRO A 17 -3.29 -50.77 -55.52
C PRO A 17 -3.85 -50.83 -54.08
N ILE A 18 -2.99 -50.98 -53.08
CA ILE A 18 -3.33 -50.75 -51.69
C ILE A 18 -3.35 -49.23 -51.48
N GLN A 19 -4.28 -48.55 -52.17
CA GLN A 19 -4.79 -47.25 -51.74
C GLN A 19 -5.35 -47.46 -50.34
N MET A 20 -4.51 -47.29 -49.32
CA MET A 20 -5.02 -47.09 -47.98
C MET A 20 -5.89 -45.84 -48.04
N SER A 21 -7.20 -46.03 -48.00
CA SER A 21 -8.15 -44.95 -47.79
C SER A 21 -7.64 -44.16 -46.57
N LYS A 22 -7.08 -42.97 -46.81
CA LYS A 22 -6.81 -42.03 -45.72
C LYS A 22 -8.20 -41.59 -45.27
N ARG A 23 -8.80 -42.34 -44.35
CA ARG A 23 -10.00 -41.89 -43.64
C ARG A 23 -9.61 -40.57 -43.00
N PHE A 24 -10.10 -39.49 -43.59
CA PHE A 24 -9.95 -38.12 -43.13
C PHE A 24 -10.82 -37.98 -41.88
N TRP A 25 -10.38 -38.59 -40.78
CA TRP A 25 -10.93 -38.29 -39.47
C TRP A 25 -10.52 -36.85 -39.21
N GLU A 26 -11.48 -35.92 -39.23
CA GLU A 26 -11.25 -34.55 -38.78
C GLU A 26 -10.63 -34.63 -37.39
N ARG A 27 -9.31 -34.44 -37.31
CA ARG A 27 -8.61 -34.27 -36.04
C ARG A 27 -9.01 -32.91 -35.51
N ARG A 28 -10.23 -32.79 -34.98
CA ARG A 28 -10.59 -31.66 -34.13
C ARG A 28 -9.59 -31.65 -32.99
N SER A 29 -8.73 -30.65 -32.98
CA SER A 29 -7.80 -30.40 -31.90
C SER A 29 -8.63 -30.15 -30.65
N TYR A 30 -8.82 -31.18 -29.83
CA TYR A 30 -9.32 -30.99 -28.48
C TYR A 30 -8.26 -30.19 -27.74
N LEU A 31 -8.54 -28.92 -27.47
CA LEU A 31 -7.63 -28.07 -26.71
C LEU A 31 -7.58 -28.61 -25.28
N ARG A 32 -6.62 -29.50 -25.02
CA ARG A 32 -6.44 -30.09 -23.68
C ARG A 32 -6.17 -28.96 -22.70
N ARG A 33 -6.90 -28.96 -21.57
CA ARG A 33 -6.75 -27.99 -20.47
C ARG A 33 -7.15 -26.55 -20.84
N TYR A 34 -8.06 -26.35 -21.78
CA TYR A 34 -8.67 -25.03 -22.00
C TYR A 34 -9.34 -24.54 -20.70
N GLY A 35 -8.94 -23.36 -20.23
CA GLY A 35 -9.43 -22.76 -18.98
C GLY A 35 -8.76 -23.27 -17.69
N TYR A 36 -7.77 -24.15 -17.77
CA TYR A 36 -7.01 -24.60 -16.59
C TYR A 36 -5.99 -23.54 -16.17
N GLU A 37 -6.18 -22.95 -14.98
CA GLU A 37 -5.20 -22.10 -14.33
C GLU A 37 -4.41 -22.96 -13.32
N ASN A 38 -3.13 -23.26 -13.60
CA ASN A 38 -2.27 -23.95 -12.64
C ASN A 38 -1.84 -22.97 -11.53
N PRO A 39 -2.24 -23.14 -10.26
CA PRO A 39 -1.76 -22.29 -9.20
C PRO A 39 -0.27 -22.58 -8.96
N LEU A 40 0.60 -21.55 -9.05
CA LEU A 40 2.04 -21.67 -8.81
C LEU A 40 2.37 -22.22 -7.40
N MET A 41 1.48 -22.02 -6.43
CA MET A 41 1.56 -22.62 -5.10
C MET A 41 0.20 -23.20 -4.73
N GLU A 42 0.21 -24.37 -4.08
CA GLU A 42 -1.02 -24.97 -3.57
C GLU A 42 -1.73 -24.01 -2.62
N PRO A 43 -3.05 -23.84 -2.73
CA PRO A 43 -3.80 -23.06 -1.77
C PRO A 43 -3.67 -23.72 -0.39
N GLY A 44 -3.33 -22.93 0.64
CA GLY A 44 -3.31 -23.43 2.01
C GLY A 44 -4.72 -23.82 2.51
N LEU A 45 -4.80 -24.47 3.68
CA LEU A 45 -6.03 -25.03 4.27
C LEU A 45 -7.15 -24.01 4.57
N LEU A 46 -6.87 -22.71 4.53
CA LEU A 46 -7.87 -21.67 4.82
C LEU A 46 -8.76 -21.41 3.61
N PRO A 47 -10.06 -21.15 3.79
CA PRO A 47 -10.97 -20.81 2.70
C PRO A 47 -10.49 -19.54 1.98
N ARG A 48 -10.15 -19.68 0.71
CA ARG A 48 -9.73 -18.59 -0.18
C ARG A 48 -10.54 -18.64 -1.46
N LEU A 49 -10.96 -17.48 -1.96
CA LEU A 49 -11.45 -17.37 -3.33
C LEU A 49 -10.24 -17.45 -4.28
N PRO A 50 -10.27 -18.29 -5.34
CA PRO A 50 -9.10 -18.65 -6.12
C PRO A 50 -8.37 -17.46 -6.78
N LYS A 51 -9.08 -16.35 -7.02
CA LYS A 51 -8.55 -15.14 -7.70
C LYS A 51 -8.31 -13.95 -6.76
N LEU A 52 -8.59 -14.10 -5.46
CA LEU A 52 -8.53 -12.99 -4.52
C LEU A 52 -7.15 -12.91 -3.84
N LYS A 53 -6.40 -11.84 -4.11
CA LYS A 53 -5.08 -11.59 -3.50
C LYS A 53 -5.14 -11.15 -2.03
N ARG A 54 -6.28 -10.60 -1.59
CA ARG A 54 -6.47 -10.06 -0.24
C ARG A 54 -7.23 -11.06 0.63
N LYS A 55 -6.95 -11.06 1.94
CA LYS A 55 -7.73 -11.81 2.93
C LYS A 55 -9.20 -11.40 2.85
N LEU A 56 -10.12 -12.35 3.02
CA LEU A 56 -11.54 -12.06 3.20
C LEU A 56 -11.72 -11.10 4.38
N LYS A 57 -12.53 -10.05 4.20
CA LYS A 57 -12.84 -9.10 5.28
C LYS A 57 -13.71 -9.84 6.31
N SER A 58 -13.16 -10.12 7.48
CA SER A 58 -13.94 -10.57 8.63
C SER A 58 -14.56 -9.37 9.33
N GLN A 59 -15.69 -9.56 9.99
CA GLN A 59 -16.18 -8.57 10.95
C GLN A 59 -15.09 -8.34 12.01
N PRO A 60 -14.76 -7.09 12.37
CA PRO A 60 -13.83 -6.84 13.45
C PRO A 60 -14.40 -7.39 14.76
N VAL A 61 -13.52 -7.86 15.64
CA VAL A 61 -13.93 -8.29 16.98
C VAL A 61 -14.51 -7.10 17.72
N TYR A 62 -15.72 -7.24 18.26
CA TYR A 62 -16.35 -6.20 19.07
C TYR A 62 -15.56 -6.00 20.36
N ALA A 63 -15.07 -4.78 20.57
CA ALA A 63 -14.42 -4.36 21.80
C ALA A 63 -15.29 -3.28 22.46
N PRO A 64 -16.04 -3.61 23.54
CA PRO A 64 -16.83 -2.61 24.24
C PRO A 64 -15.92 -1.52 24.82
N LYS A 65 -16.31 -0.26 24.66
CA LYS A 65 -15.58 0.88 25.23
C LYS A 65 -16.17 1.22 26.59
N ASP A 66 -15.33 1.25 27.62
CA ASP A 66 -15.75 1.77 28.92
C ASP A 66 -15.92 3.30 28.85
N ALA A 67 -17.16 3.76 29.03
CA ALA A 67 -17.51 5.18 29.04
C ALA A 67 -17.03 5.88 30.32
N TRP A 68 -16.95 5.15 31.44
CA TRP A 68 -16.69 5.66 32.78
C TRP A 68 -15.28 5.34 33.29
N CYS A 69 -14.36 4.98 32.40
CA CYS A 69 -12.97 4.83 32.79
C CYS A 69 -12.43 6.14 33.37
N GLU A 70 -11.56 6.05 34.36
CA GLU A 70 -11.07 7.17 35.16
C GLU A 70 -10.62 8.37 34.29
N ARG A 71 -9.85 8.11 33.23
CA ARG A 71 -9.38 9.14 32.29
C ARG A 71 -10.53 9.93 31.64
N ARG A 72 -11.65 9.28 31.32
CA ARG A 72 -12.84 9.92 30.71
C ARG A 72 -13.69 10.61 31.77
N ALA A 73 -13.88 9.96 32.92
CA ALA A 73 -14.64 10.49 34.04
C ALA A 73 -14.01 11.78 34.61
N LEU A 74 -12.68 11.84 34.70
CA LEU A 74 -11.93 12.99 35.22
C LEU A 74 -11.52 14.00 34.14
N PHE A 75 -11.94 13.81 32.89
CA PHE A 75 -11.55 14.71 31.80
C PHE A 75 -12.13 16.13 32.03
N GLY A 76 -11.26 17.14 31.99
CA GLY A 76 -11.64 18.55 32.13
C GLY A 76 -11.75 19.07 33.57
N GLN A 77 -11.46 18.25 34.58
CA GLN A 77 -11.62 18.61 36.00
C GLN A 77 -10.87 19.90 36.40
N ASN A 78 -9.70 20.17 35.81
CA ASN A 78 -8.82 21.30 36.18
C ASN A 78 -8.67 22.36 35.07
N ASP A 79 -9.63 22.44 34.15
CA ASP A 79 -9.55 23.37 33.01
C ASP A 79 -9.67 24.84 33.43
N TYR A 80 -10.37 25.13 34.53
CA TYR A 80 -10.62 26.48 35.06
C TYR A 80 -9.82 26.80 36.33
N ILE A 81 -8.68 26.15 36.50
CA ILE A 81 -7.82 26.31 37.69
C ILE A 81 -7.30 27.75 37.86
N ASP A 82 -7.21 28.51 36.78
CA ASP A 82 -6.74 29.88 36.78
C ASP A 82 -7.77 30.87 37.33
N ILE A 83 -9.06 30.67 37.01
CA ILE A 83 -10.14 31.56 37.44
C ILE A 83 -10.79 31.14 38.76
N LEU A 84 -10.80 29.84 39.09
CA LEU A 84 -11.41 29.32 40.33
C LEU A 84 -10.37 28.99 41.41
N GLY A 85 -9.08 29.01 41.08
CA GLY A 85 -7.99 28.70 42.00
C GLY A 85 -7.24 29.94 42.50
N SER A 86 -5.95 29.76 42.84
CA SER A 86 -5.08 30.85 43.32
C SER A 86 -4.51 31.74 42.22
N GLY A 87 -4.78 31.44 40.94
CA GLY A 87 -4.22 32.15 39.78
C GLY A 87 -2.73 31.90 39.51
N ALA A 88 -2.03 31.15 40.37
CA ALA A 88 -0.59 30.86 40.22
C ALA A 88 -0.28 29.92 39.04
N LEU A 89 -1.22 29.05 38.68
CA LEU A 89 -1.11 28.10 37.57
C LEU A 89 -2.12 28.45 36.48
N LYS A 90 -1.65 28.44 35.22
CA LYS A 90 -2.50 28.57 34.03
C LYS A 90 -2.73 27.18 33.41
N PRO A 91 -3.85 26.93 32.72
CA PRO A 91 -4.13 25.66 32.05
C PRO A 91 -3.01 25.21 31.09
N ILE A 92 -2.31 26.17 30.49
CA ILE A 92 -1.16 25.94 29.60
C ILE A 92 -0.02 25.16 30.28
N HIS A 93 0.16 25.34 31.59
CA HIS A 93 1.20 24.67 32.35
C HIS A 93 0.87 23.20 32.64
N ILE A 94 -0.42 22.84 32.66
CA ILE A 94 -0.91 21.49 32.99
C ILE A 94 -0.91 20.56 31.76
N MET A 95 -0.80 21.10 30.55
CA MET A 95 -0.75 20.30 29.31
C MET A 95 0.50 19.40 29.28
N GLN A 96 0.40 18.15 29.74
CA GLN A 96 1.52 17.19 29.77
C GLN A 96 1.73 16.47 28.43
N ASN A 97 0.65 16.16 27.72
CA ASN A 97 0.71 15.41 26.45
C ASN A 97 1.17 16.26 25.25
N VAL A 98 1.25 17.58 25.43
CA VAL A 98 1.61 18.52 24.37
C VAL A 98 3.10 18.85 24.48
N PRO A 99 3.87 18.80 23.38
CA PRO A 99 5.27 19.20 23.39
C PRO A 99 5.46 20.61 23.97
N GLN A 100 6.49 20.83 24.77
CA GLN A 100 6.73 22.11 25.44
C GLN A 100 6.76 23.31 24.50
N TRP A 101 7.33 23.15 23.30
CA TRP A 101 7.36 24.20 22.29
C TRP A 101 5.99 24.53 21.68
N LEU A 102 4.98 23.68 21.86
CA LEU A 102 3.61 23.86 21.34
C LEU A 102 2.60 24.27 22.42
N ARG A 103 2.95 24.17 23.71
CA ARG A 103 2.05 24.58 24.81
C ARG A 103 1.65 26.05 24.68
N GLY A 104 0.35 26.30 24.65
CA GLY A 104 -0.22 27.65 24.52
C GLY A 104 0.03 28.32 23.17
N PHE A 105 0.46 27.57 22.15
CA PHE A 105 0.66 28.10 20.81
C PHE A 105 -0.34 27.46 19.84
N GLN A 106 -1.07 28.31 19.12
CA GLN A 106 -1.92 27.91 18.01
C GLN A 106 -1.46 28.65 16.75
N GLY A 107 -1.25 27.92 15.66
CA GLY A 107 -0.77 28.49 14.40
C GLY A 107 -0.79 27.47 13.28
N ASN A 108 -0.49 27.92 12.07
CA ASN A 108 -0.40 27.03 10.91
C ASN A 108 0.87 26.14 10.97
N GLU A 109 0.93 25.12 10.12
CA GLU A 109 2.07 24.18 10.08
C GLU A 109 3.41 24.93 9.91
N TYR A 110 3.43 25.98 9.07
CA TYR A 110 4.63 26.76 8.82
C TYR A 110 5.16 27.44 10.09
N GLN A 111 4.30 28.15 10.82
CA GLN A 111 4.63 28.81 12.07
C GLN A 111 5.04 27.80 13.15
N MET A 112 4.33 26.66 13.24
CA MET A 112 4.70 25.57 14.15
C MET A 112 6.11 25.04 13.86
N LEU A 113 6.46 24.81 12.58
CA LEU A 113 7.79 24.33 12.21
C LEU A 113 8.89 25.37 12.42
N LEU A 114 8.61 26.65 12.21
CA LEU A 114 9.56 27.73 12.55
C LEU A 114 9.88 27.73 14.05
N ARG A 115 8.85 27.60 14.89
CA ARG A 115 9.00 27.52 16.35
C ARG A 115 9.77 26.27 16.78
N ARG A 116 9.41 25.11 16.22
CA ARG A 116 10.12 23.84 16.46
C ARG A 116 11.59 23.93 16.05
N ARG A 117 11.91 24.56 14.92
CA ARG A 117 13.28 24.76 14.45
C ARG A 117 14.11 25.61 15.42
N ARG A 118 13.51 26.64 16.04
CA ARG A 118 14.18 27.49 17.03
C ARG A 118 14.47 26.73 18.32
N VAL A 119 13.53 25.93 18.80
CA VAL A 119 13.68 25.17 20.06
C VAL A 119 14.63 23.98 19.89
N ASN A 120 14.62 23.33 18.72
CA ASN A 120 15.42 22.13 18.44
C ASN A 120 16.63 22.44 17.55
N GLN A 121 17.39 23.47 17.89
CA GLN A 121 18.58 23.85 17.11
C GLN A 121 19.68 22.78 17.18
N GLU A 122 19.75 22.02 18.29
CA GLU A 122 20.69 20.92 18.49
C GLU A 122 20.50 19.76 17.50
N TRP A 123 19.37 19.69 16.80
CA TRP A 123 19.12 18.65 15.79
C TRP A 123 20.00 18.77 14.56
N LYS A 124 20.67 19.91 14.35
CA LYS A 124 21.66 20.06 13.28
C LYS A 124 22.77 19.02 13.42
N GLU A 125 23.24 18.80 14.63
CA GLU A 125 24.34 17.87 14.95
C GLU A 125 23.80 16.50 15.34
N THR A 126 22.82 16.45 16.25
CA THR A 126 22.33 15.19 16.83
C THR A 126 21.43 14.40 15.89
N ARG A 127 20.64 15.07 15.04
CA ARG A 127 19.59 14.46 14.20
C ARG A 127 19.51 15.11 12.81
N PRO A 128 20.62 15.11 12.03
CA PRO A 128 20.75 15.89 10.81
C PRO A 128 19.67 15.56 9.77
N THR A 129 19.28 14.28 9.64
CA THR A 129 18.22 13.85 8.71
C THR A 129 16.86 14.49 9.05
N ARG A 130 16.50 14.54 10.34
CA ARG A 130 15.23 15.16 10.78
C ARG A 130 15.26 16.67 10.58
N TYR A 131 16.38 17.31 10.93
CA TYR A 131 16.56 18.76 10.71
C TYR A 131 16.47 19.12 9.22
N ARG A 132 17.13 18.36 8.36
CA ARG A 132 17.08 18.53 6.90
C ARG A 132 15.65 18.41 6.35
N ASN A 133 14.90 17.41 6.79
CA ASN A 133 13.52 17.21 6.35
C ASN A 133 12.60 18.35 6.82
N MET A 134 12.76 18.81 8.06
CA MET A 134 12.05 19.97 8.59
C MET A 134 12.37 21.24 7.79
N ALA A 135 13.65 21.50 7.52
CA ALA A 135 14.07 22.65 6.73
C ALA A 135 13.52 22.62 5.28
N LYS A 136 13.49 21.44 4.65
CA LYS A 136 12.85 21.24 3.34
C LYS A 136 11.35 21.57 3.41
N ARG A 137 10.64 21.10 4.42
CA ARG A 137 9.20 21.38 4.60
C ARG A 137 8.93 22.87 4.83
N ILE A 138 9.72 23.53 5.68
CA ILE A 138 9.63 24.99 5.91
C ILE A 138 9.82 25.75 4.59
N ARG A 139 10.83 25.39 3.79
CA ARG A 139 11.10 26.05 2.50
C ARG A 139 9.95 25.85 1.51
N TYR A 140 9.40 24.64 1.45
CA TYR A 140 8.24 24.34 0.61
C TYR A 140 7.03 25.18 1.02
N LEU A 141 6.68 25.18 2.30
CA LEU A 141 5.53 25.92 2.82
C LEU A 141 5.68 27.43 2.61
N TYR A 142 6.89 27.99 2.79
CA TYR A 142 7.16 29.40 2.48
C TYR A 142 6.80 29.73 1.03
N LYS A 143 7.23 28.89 0.08
CA LYS A 143 6.93 29.12 -1.34
C LYS A 143 5.43 29.03 -1.62
N VAL A 144 4.77 27.99 -1.11
CA VAL A 144 3.34 27.78 -1.35
C VAL A 144 2.50 28.92 -0.75
N LEU A 145 2.77 29.30 0.50
CA LEU A 145 1.98 30.30 1.21
C LEU A 145 2.17 31.72 0.65
N ASN A 146 3.37 32.06 0.17
CA ASN A 146 3.69 33.42 -0.27
C ASN A 146 3.67 33.63 -1.79
N HIS A 147 3.78 32.55 -2.59
CA HIS A 147 3.83 32.65 -4.05
C HIS A 147 2.69 31.94 -4.77
N ASN A 148 1.93 31.06 -4.10
CA ASN A 148 0.81 30.34 -4.70
C ASN A 148 -0.53 30.74 -4.07
N THR A 149 -0.75 32.03 -3.85
CA THR A 149 -2.07 32.56 -3.49
C THR A 149 -2.89 32.81 -4.75
N LYS A 150 -4.17 32.43 -4.75
CA LYS A 150 -5.09 32.87 -5.80
C LYS A 150 -5.21 34.39 -5.72
N SER A 151 -4.87 35.08 -6.80
CA SER A 151 -5.11 36.52 -6.99
C SER A 151 -6.60 36.81 -7.06
#